data_AF-A0A813H8S2-F1
#
_entry.id   AF-A0A813H8S2-F1
#
_cell.length_a   1.000
_cell.length_b   1.000
_cell.length_c   1.000
_cell.angle_alpha   90.00
_cell.angle_beta   90.00
_cell.angle_gamma   90.00
#
_symmetry.space_group_name_H-M   'P 1'
#
loop_
_entity.id
_entity.type
_entity.pdbx_description
1 polymer ?
#
loop_
_entity_poly.entity_id
_entity_poly.type
_entity_poly.pdbx_seq_one_letter_code
_entity_poly.pdbx_strand_id
1 'polypeptide(L)'
;MIGGWLAFWLTLFLWADLAALFGRSGPIVFVDKVCIDQVNIDRKEQGILAIPAWLACSGTLVAIFSDELLVKLWTCFELCTFVALGRTDKIRVEPALLPCASFFISMSFLILFIWNQLLNIGDSIEKDFQSSLGSEFATTVAILAILVFFSLSFVVLTHWGRVCHRIRKQVLELDIRTAACKEEADRAVVLRALQSLSDGHILHRTVSGYEQLDELAMAELTVKMRSQLENAFVRSLGYNRLPFKYLVASIMPVLGDMLDYLAADLRMQQLMAYEREPETIADTLRRVAATIAFRVSPMLLLISCFCFGAFVPVILLPNCPHSWTRCLHLIGFVLSSSFWFAGVTNYTLVAYMREQEVVPD
;
A
#
# COMPACT_ATOMS: atom_id res chain seq x y z
N MET A 1 -11.25 -22.98 6.59
CA MET A 1 -10.04 -22.18 6.27
C MET A 1 -10.35 -20.82 5.64
N ILE A 2 -11.45 -20.63 4.88
CA ILE A 2 -11.83 -19.31 4.32
C ILE A 2 -12.18 -18.25 5.42
N GLY A 3 -12.37 -18.69 6.67
CA GLY A 3 -12.74 -17.85 7.80
C GLY A 3 -11.78 -16.68 8.06
N GLY A 4 -10.46 -16.94 8.14
CA GLY A 4 -9.47 -15.89 8.36
C GLY A 4 -9.45 -14.80 7.28
N TRP A 5 -9.60 -15.19 6.01
CA TRP A 5 -9.71 -14.26 4.87
C TRP A 5 -10.94 -13.37 4.98
N LEU A 6 -12.12 -13.97 5.20
CA LEU A 6 -13.36 -13.21 5.35
C LEU A 6 -13.30 -12.28 6.56
N ALA A 7 -12.81 -12.79 7.70
CA ALA A 7 -12.63 -12.00 8.91
C ALA A 7 -11.70 -10.81 8.67
N PHE A 8 -10.58 -10.99 7.96
CA PHE A 8 -9.69 -9.89 7.61
C PHE A 8 -10.39 -8.82 6.77
N TRP A 9 -11.06 -9.20 5.67
CA TRP A 9 -11.68 -8.23 4.78
C TRP A 9 -12.88 -7.53 5.41
N LEU A 10 -13.73 -8.28 6.13
CA LEU A 10 -14.82 -7.69 6.90
C LEU A 10 -14.27 -6.73 7.94
N THR A 11 -13.20 -7.10 8.66
CA THR A 11 -12.55 -6.20 9.60
C THR A 11 -12.01 -4.97 8.87
N LEU A 12 -11.31 -5.11 7.75
CA LEU A 12 -10.72 -3.98 7.03
C LEU A 12 -11.78 -2.99 6.52
N PHE A 13 -12.85 -3.49 5.88
CA PHE A 13 -13.89 -2.64 5.30
C PHE A 13 -14.85 -2.07 6.35
N LEU A 14 -15.14 -2.84 7.40
CA LEU A 14 -16.08 -2.44 8.45
C LEU A 14 -15.36 -1.94 9.71
N TRP A 15 -14.03 -1.76 9.70
CA TRP A 15 -13.28 -1.38 10.90
C TRP A 15 -13.81 -0.09 11.51
N ALA A 16 -14.16 0.89 10.68
CA ALA A 16 -14.70 2.18 11.13
C ALA A 16 -16.05 1.99 11.83
N ASP A 17 -16.94 1.20 11.24
CA ASP A 17 -18.27 0.91 11.79
C ASP A 17 -18.17 0.06 13.07
N LEU A 18 -17.32 -0.97 13.05
CA LEU A 18 -17.02 -1.80 14.22
C LEU A 18 -16.43 -0.96 15.36
N ALA A 19 -15.47 -0.09 15.07
CA ALA A 19 -14.91 0.81 16.07
C ALA A 19 -15.97 1.75 16.67
N ALA A 20 -16.89 2.25 15.85
CA ALA A 20 -18.00 3.07 16.30
C ALA A 20 -18.96 2.30 17.23
N LEU A 21 -19.23 1.02 16.98
CA LEU A 21 -20.02 0.16 17.88
C LEU A 21 -19.39 0.04 19.28
N PHE A 22 -18.06 0.15 19.39
CA PHE A 22 -17.33 0.14 20.66
C PHE A 22 -17.10 1.55 21.25
N GLY A 23 -17.83 2.56 20.78
CA GLY A 23 -17.73 3.94 21.28
C GLY A 23 -16.42 4.65 20.93
N ARG A 24 -15.63 4.10 19.98
CA ARG A 24 -14.45 4.80 19.47
C ARG A 24 -14.88 5.78 18.39
N SER A 25 -14.87 7.06 18.71
CA SER A 25 -15.03 8.11 17.71
C SER A 25 -13.79 8.17 16.81
N GLY A 26 -13.99 8.17 15.50
CA GLY A 26 -12.94 8.43 14.53
C GLY A 26 -12.36 9.85 14.67
N PRO A 27 -11.29 10.16 13.92
CA PRO A 27 -10.78 11.54 13.87
C PRO A 27 -11.87 12.48 13.36
N ILE A 28 -11.93 13.69 13.92
CA ILE A 28 -12.75 14.77 13.36
C ILE A 28 -12.02 15.28 12.13
N VAL A 29 -12.66 15.17 10.97
CA VAL A 29 -12.08 15.57 9.68
C VAL A 29 -12.77 16.82 9.17
N PHE A 30 -11.97 17.83 8.85
CA PHE A 30 -12.42 18.99 8.06
C PHE A 30 -12.31 18.64 6.59
N VAL A 31 -13.43 18.76 5.85
CA VAL A 31 -13.48 18.57 4.40
C VAL A 31 -13.99 19.86 3.79
N ASP A 32 -13.10 20.60 3.13
CA ASP A 32 -13.33 21.89 2.50
C ASP A 32 -14.70 22.00 1.79
N LYS A 33 -15.00 21.05 0.92
CA LYS A 33 -16.21 21.02 0.09
C LYS A 33 -17.50 20.86 0.89
N VAL A 34 -17.41 20.29 2.10
CA VAL A 34 -18.56 20.05 2.99
C VAL A 34 -18.70 21.18 4.01
N CYS A 35 -17.58 21.69 4.51
CA CYS A 35 -17.56 22.69 5.57
C CYS A 35 -17.72 24.13 5.07
N ILE A 36 -17.40 24.41 3.79
CA ILE A 36 -17.53 25.72 3.19
C ILE A 36 -18.80 25.78 2.35
N ASP A 37 -19.61 26.82 2.54
CA ASP A 37 -20.81 27.07 1.73
C ASP A 37 -20.42 27.23 0.26
N GLN A 38 -20.83 26.28 -0.59
CA GLN A 38 -20.50 26.27 -2.02
C GLN A 38 -21.48 27.11 -2.86
N VAL A 39 -22.56 27.63 -2.25
CA VAL A 39 -23.67 28.29 -2.96
C VAL A 39 -23.67 29.79 -2.69
N ASN A 40 -23.50 30.21 -1.43
CA ASN A 40 -23.45 31.62 -1.06
C ASN A 40 -22.01 32.15 -1.16
N ILE A 41 -21.77 33.07 -2.11
CA ILE A 41 -20.44 33.62 -2.43
C ILE A 41 -19.79 34.30 -1.21
N ASP A 42 -20.55 35.09 -0.44
CA ASP A 42 -20.00 35.81 0.73
C ASP A 42 -19.57 34.83 1.82
N ARG A 43 -20.37 33.80 2.08
CA ARG A 43 -20.04 32.74 3.05
C ARG A 43 -18.91 31.85 2.55
N LYS A 44 -18.81 31.63 1.25
CA LYS A 44 -17.69 30.92 0.63
C LYS A 44 -16.39 31.67 0.86
N GLU A 45 -16.36 32.97 0.58
CA GLU A 45 -15.20 33.83 0.83
C GLU A 45 -14.79 33.81 2.31
N GLN A 46 -15.75 33.99 3.22
CA GLN A 46 -15.51 33.88 4.67
C GLN A 46 -14.94 32.51 5.06
N GLY A 47 -15.46 31.43 4.47
CA GLY A 47 -14.97 30.07 4.67
C GLY A 47 -13.53 29.89 4.18
N ILE A 48 -13.19 30.42 3.00
CA ILE A 48 -11.83 30.39 2.46
C ILE A 48 -10.86 31.14 3.37
N LEU A 49 -11.23 32.33 3.82
CA LEU A 49 -10.42 33.14 4.73
C LEU A 49 -10.26 32.50 6.11
N ALA A 50 -11.17 31.61 6.52
CA ALA A 50 -11.09 30.86 7.77
C ALA A 50 -10.21 29.60 7.69
N ILE A 51 -9.86 29.11 6.49
CA ILE A 51 -9.04 27.89 6.30
C ILE A 51 -7.72 27.95 7.11
N PRO A 52 -6.94 29.06 7.10
CA PRO A 52 -5.71 29.11 7.87
C PRO A 52 -5.90 28.91 9.37
N ALA A 53 -6.99 29.43 9.94
CA ALA A 53 -7.33 29.21 11.35
C ALA A 53 -7.65 27.73 11.62
N TRP A 54 -8.42 27.09 10.74
CA TRP A 54 -8.69 25.65 10.82
C TRP A 54 -7.42 24.81 10.72
N LEU A 55 -6.53 25.14 9.79
CA LEU A 55 -5.24 24.46 9.62
C LEU A 55 -4.33 24.66 10.84
N ALA A 56 -4.37 25.84 11.48
CA ALA A 56 -3.64 26.10 12.72
C ALA A 56 -4.14 25.24 13.89
N CYS A 57 -5.45 24.97 13.96
CA CYS A 57 -6.05 24.09 14.97
C CYS A 57 -5.93 22.60 14.61
N SER A 58 -5.65 22.25 13.35
CA SER A 58 -5.62 20.87 12.86
C SER A 58 -4.37 20.12 13.31
N GLY A 59 -4.54 18.90 13.84
CA GLY A 59 -3.43 18.06 14.28
C GLY A 59 -2.58 17.49 13.14
N THR A 60 -3.16 17.28 11.96
CA THR A 60 -2.55 16.62 10.80
C THR A 60 -3.25 17.09 9.53
N LEU A 61 -2.49 17.31 8.46
CA LEU A 61 -3.01 17.56 7.11
C LEU A 61 -2.83 16.29 6.29
N VAL A 62 -3.93 15.68 5.85
CA VAL A 62 -3.90 14.48 4.99
C VAL A 62 -4.12 14.90 3.54
N ALA A 63 -3.06 14.86 2.73
CA ALA A 63 -3.14 15.13 1.31
C ALA A 63 -3.37 13.83 0.53
N ILE A 64 -4.56 13.67 -0.05
CA ILE A 64 -4.88 12.50 -0.91
C ILE A 64 -4.21 12.68 -2.26
N PHE A 65 -3.19 11.88 -2.49
CA PHE A 65 -2.27 12.05 -3.60
C PHE A 65 -2.86 11.54 -4.91
N SER A 66 -3.03 12.48 -5.85
CA SER A 66 -3.44 12.28 -7.24
C SER A 66 -2.58 13.15 -8.17
N ASP A 67 -2.67 12.93 -9.48
CA ASP A 67 -1.99 13.74 -10.49
C ASP A 67 -2.51 15.18 -10.60
N GLU A 68 -3.66 15.47 -9.99
CA GLU A 68 -4.25 16.80 -9.91
C GLU A 68 -3.93 17.54 -8.59
N LEU A 69 -3.31 16.88 -7.61
CA LEU A 69 -3.13 17.44 -6.26
C LEU A 69 -2.41 18.81 -6.30
N LEU A 70 -1.29 18.89 -7.01
CA LEU A 70 -0.47 20.12 -7.09
C LEU A 70 -0.87 21.04 -8.24
N VAL A 71 -1.87 20.63 -9.02
CA VAL A 71 -2.44 21.46 -10.08
C VAL A 71 -3.48 22.40 -9.50
N LYS A 72 -4.17 22.01 -8.42
CA LYS A 72 -5.26 22.77 -7.80
C LYS A 72 -4.72 23.84 -6.86
N LEU A 73 -5.04 25.11 -7.16
CA LEU A 73 -4.66 26.27 -6.35
C LEU A 73 -5.07 26.12 -4.88
N TRP A 74 -6.25 25.56 -4.62
CA TRP A 74 -6.77 25.38 -3.26
C TRP A 74 -5.90 24.44 -2.43
N THR A 75 -5.51 23.32 -3.02
CA THR A 75 -4.62 22.36 -2.36
C THR A 75 -3.23 22.95 -2.12
N CYS A 76 -2.70 23.70 -3.10
CA CYS A 76 -1.45 24.43 -2.92
C CYS A 76 -1.54 25.45 -1.78
N PHE A 77 -2.67 26.16 -1.66
CA PHE A 77 -2.94 27.07 -0.57
C PHE A 77 -2.94 26.39 0.80
N GLU A 78 -3.62 25.25 0.95
CA GLU A 78 -3.65 24.49 2.20
C GLU A 78 -2.25 24.01 2.60
N LEU A 79 -1.51 23.45 1.65
CA LEU A 79 -0.13 22.98 1.88
C LEU A 79 0.80 24.14 2.24
N CYS A 80 0.76 25.24 1.51
CA CYS A 80 1.52 26.45 1.81
C CYS A 80 1.23 26.97 3.21
N THR A 81 -0.05 27.05 3.57
CA THR A 81 -0.49 27.52 4.88
C THR A 81 0.04 26.62 5.98
N PHE A 82 -0.06 25.30 5.81
CA PHE A 82 0.42 24.34 6.80
C PHE A 82 1.96 24.34 6.93
N VAL A 83 2.67 24.59 5.82
CA VAL A 83 4.13 24.81 5.80
C VAL A 83 4.53 26.13 6.46
N ALA A 84 3.78 27.21 6.20
CA ALA A 84 4.00 28.53 6.81
C ALA A 84 3.82 28.48 8.32
N LEU A 85 2.86 27.69 8.81
CA LEU A 85 2.63 27.40 10.22
C LEU A 85 3.73 26.51 10.85
N GLY A 86 4.72 26.05 10.07
CA GLY A 86 5.84 25.24 10.57
C GLY A 86 5.48 23.79 10.89
N ARG A 87 4.35 23.28 10.42
CA ARG A 87 3.81 21.96 10.79
C ARG A 87 4.12 20.86 9.78
N THR A 88 5.26 20.92 9.11
CA THR A 88 5.57 20.05 7.96
C THR A 88 5.72 18.58 8.33
N ASP A 89 6.07 18.27 9.58
CA ASP A 89 6.11 16.91 10.12
C ASP A 89 4.71 16.28 10.30
N LYS A 90 3.65 17.10 10.26
CA LYS A 90 2.26 16.67 10.37
C LYS A 90 1.55 16.56 9.01
N ILE A 91 2.26 16.75 7.90
CA ILE A 91 1.73 16.48 6.56
C ILE A 91 1.83 14.99 6.30
N ARG A 92 0.71 14.32 6.07
CA ARG A 92 0.64 12.93 5.65
C ARG A 92 0.16 12.87 4.21
N VAL A 93 0.95 12.23 3.37
CA VAL A 93 0.57 12.05 1.97
C VAL A 93 0.06 10.62 1.77
N GLU A 94 -1.22 10.49 1.42
CA GLU A 94 -1.87 9.20 1.26
C GLU A 94 -2.16 8.91 -0.22
N PRO A 95 -1.62 7.83 -0.78
CA PRO A 95 -1.78 7.50 -2.19
C PRO A 95 -3.17 6.94 -2.51
N ALA A 96 -3.89 7.57 -3.44
CA ALA A 96 -5.24 7.15 -3.81
C ALA A 96 -5.30 5.73 -4.43
N LEU A 97 -4.25 5.32 -5.13
CA LEU A 97 -4.24 4.06 -5.90
C LEU A 97 -3.64 2.85 -5.17
N LEU A 98 -2.88 3.06 -4.08
CA LEU A 98 -2.26 1.93 -3.37
C LEU A 98 -3.24 1.03 -2.63
N PRO A 99 -4.33 1.53 -2.03
CA PRO A 99 -5.38 0.66 -1.50
C PRO A 99 -5.92 -0.31 -2.56
N CYS A 100 -6.15 0.19 -3.79
CA CYS A 100 -6.58 -0.66 -4.91
C CYS A 100 -5.52 -1.69 -5.29
N ALA A 101 -4.25 -1.28 -5.38
CA ALA A 101 -3.14 -2.22 -5.66
C ALA A 101 -3.08 -3.34 -4.60
N SER A 102 -3.13 -2.95 -3.32
CA SER A 102 -3.10 -3.87 -2.19
C SER A 102 -4.27 -4.86 -2.24
N PHE A 103 -5.46 -4.37 -2.60
CA PHE A 103 -6.64 -5.19 -2.81
C PHE A 103 -6.44 -6.24 -3.91
N PHE A 104 -5.99 -5.85 -5.11
CA PHE A 104 -5.78 -6.80 -6.21
C PHE A 104 -4.69 -7.84 -5.90
N ILE A 105 -3.59 -7.42 -5.27
CA ILE A 105 -2.52 -8.32 -4.86
C ILE A 105 -3.07 -9.37 -3.89
N SER A 106 -3.81 -8.92 -2.88
CA SER A 106 -4.38 -9.82 -1.89
C SER A 106 -5.44 -10.76 -2.51
N MET A 107 -6.31 -10.28 -3.41
CA MET A 107 -7.23 -11.15 -4.15
C MET A 107 -6.50 -12.20 -5.01
N SER A 108 -5.34 -11.86 -5.59
CA SER A 108 -4.49 -12.82 -6.32
C SER A 108 -4.10 -13.99 -5.44
N PHE A 109 -3.68 -13.70 -4.21
CA PHE A 109 -3.28 -14.71 -3.24
C PHE A 109 -4.46 -15.57 -2.76
N LEU A 110 -5.65 -14.98 -2.60
CA LEU A 110 -6.86 -15.74 -2.26
C LEU A 110 -7.19 -16.78 -3.34
N ILE A 111 -7.10 -16.38 -4.61
CA ILE A 111 -7.39 -17.27 -5.74
C ILE A 111 -6.37 -18.39 -5.81
N LEU A 112 -5.07 -18.07 -5.67
CA LEU A 112 -4.01 -19.07 -5.55
C LEU A 112 -4.26 -20.07 -4.42
N PHE A 113 -4.74 -19.57 -3.29
CA PHE A 113 -5.04 -20.38 -2.13
C PHE A 113 -6.23 -21.32 -2.38
N ILE A 114 -7.37 -20.78 -2.81
CA ILE A 114 -8.58 -21.56 -3.14
C ILE A 114 -8.23 -22.63 -4.18
N TRP A 115 -7.44 -22.25 -5.17
CA TRP A 115 -6.95 -23.15 -6.20
C TRP A 115 -6.16 -24.34 -5.63
N ASN A 116 -5.18 -24.07 -4.78
CA ASN A 116 -4.40 -25.11 -4.12
C ASN A 116 -5.30 -26.04 -3.28
N GLN A 117 -6.28 -25.50 -2.56
CA GLN A 117 -7.23 -26.32 -1.79
C GLN A 117 -8.08 -27.22 -2.69
N LEU A 118 -8.57 -26.71 -3.82
CA LEU A 118 -9.34 -27.50 -4.78
C LEU A 118 -8.52 -28.66 -5.36
N LEU A 119 -7.23 -28.44 -5.66
CA LEU A 119 -6.32 -29.50 -6.10
C LEU A 119 -6.11 -30.58 -5.03
N ASN A 120 -5.85 -30.20 -3.78
CA ASN A 120 -5.65 -31.17 -2.70
C ASN A 120 -6.92 -31.99 -2.39
N ILE A 121 -8.11 -31.38 -2.53
CA ILE A 121 -9.39 -32.10 -2.42
C ILE A 121 -9.59 -33.02 -3.63
N GLY A 122 -9.27 -32.53 -4.84
CA GLY A 122 -9.29 -33.30 -6.08
C GLY A 122 -8.47 -34.57 -5.98
N ASP A 123 -7.22 -34.51 -5.52
CA ASP A 123 -6.36 -35.68 -5.33
C ASP A 123 -6.93 -36.73 -4.36
N SER A 124 -7.75 -36.26 -3.40
CA SER A 124 -8.43 -37.14 -2.43
C SER A 124 -9.64 -37.85 -3.05
N ILE A 125 -10.32 -37.20 -4.00
CA ILE A 125 -11.54 -37.71 -4.67
C ILE A 125 -11.20 -38.48 -5.95
N GLU A 126 -10.15 -38.08 -6.69
CA GLU A 126 -9.74 -38.67 -7.97
C GLU A 126 -9.19 -40.10 -7.81
N LYS A 127 -8.86 -40.52 -6.58
CA LYS A 127 -8.68 -41.95 -6.27
C LYS A 127 -9.94 -42.79 -6.53
N ASP A 128 -11.12 -42.17 -6.56
CA ASP A 128 -12.41 -42.81 -6.81
C ASP A 128 -13.07 -42.42 -8.15
N PHE A 129 -12.58 -41.40 -8.87
CA PHE A 129 -13.24 -40.89 -10.09
C PHE A 129 -12.25 -40.58 -11.23
N GLN A 130 -12.00 -41.56 -12.11
CA GLN A 130 -11.13 -41.47 -13.30
C GLN A 130 -11.70 -40.54 -14.41
N SER A 131 -11.78 -39.23 -14.19
CA SER A 131 -12.04 -38.29 -15.30
C SER A 131 -10.93 -37.26 -15.43
N SER A 132 -9.88 -37.69 -16.16
CA SER A 132 -8.70 -36.91 -16.57
C SER A 132 -9.00 -35.51 -17.16
N LEU A 133 -10.21 -35.27 -17.68
CA LEU A 133 -10.63 -33.96 -18.22
C LEU A 133 -10.85 -32.87 -17.15
N GLY A 134 -11.12 -33.24 -15.89
CA GLY A 134 -11.43 -32.27 -14.84
C GLY A 134 -10.22 -31.50 -14.31
N SER A 135 -9.10 -32.20 -14.12
CA SER A 135 -7.89 -31.65 -13.48
C SER A 135 -7.11 -30.70 -14.40
N GLU A 136 -7.03 -31.00 -15.70
CA GLU A 136 -6.36 -30.14 -16.69
C GLU A 136 -7.09 -28.80 -16.90
N PHE A 137 -8.43 -28.84 -17.04
CA PHE A 137 -9.23 -27.64 -17.23
C PHE A 137 -9.11 -26.70 -16.04
N ALA A 138 -9.27 -27.25 -14.85
CA ALA A 138 -9.20 -26.49 -13.62
C ALA A 138 -7.80 -25.83 -13.49
N THR A 139 -6.71 -26.57 -13.75
CA THR A 139 -5.33 -26.05 -13.72
C THR A 139 -5.13 -24.89 -14.67
N THR A 140 -5.67 -25.02 -15.88
CA THR A 140 -5.62 -23.97 -16.89
C THR A 140 -6.36 -22.71 -16.42
N VAL A 141 -7.57 -22.84 -15.87
CA VAL A 141 -8.38 -21.71 -15.37
C VAL A 141 -7.64 -20.95 -14.27
N ALA A 142 -6.99 -21.66 -13.36
CA ALA A 142 -6.25 -21.02 -12.28
C ALA A 142 -4.99 -20.30 -12.74
N ILE A 143 -4.21 -20.92 -13.63
CA ILE A 143 -3.06 -20.24 -14.26
C ILE A 143 -3.52 -18.95 -14.94
N LEU A 144 -4.63 -18.99 -15.68
CA LEU A 144 -5.20 -17.80 -16.32
C LEU A 144 -5.61 -16.75 -15.29
N ALA A 145 -6.29 -17.14 -14.21
CA ALA A 145 -6.68 -16.21 -13.15
C ALA A 145 -5.45 -15.56 -12.50
N ILE A 146 -4.42 -16.33 -12.16
CA ILE A 146 -3.16 -15.83 -11.59
C ILE A 146 -2.52 -14.81 -12.54
N LEU A 147 -2.43 -15.13 -13.83
CA LEU A 147 -1.87 -14.23 -14.84
C LEU A 147 -2.68 -12.93 -14.96
N VAL A 148 -4.02 -13.01 -14.92
CA VAL A 148 -4.89 -11.84 -14.96
C VAL A 148 -4.64 -10.94 -13.75
N PHE A 149 -4.70 -11.48 -12.53
CA PHE A 149 -4.53 -10.66 -11.34
C PHE A 149 -3.10 -10.13 -11.16
N PHE A 150 -2.10 -10.90 -11.58
CA PHE A 150 -0.71 -10.45 -11.63
C PHE A 150 -0.54 -9.32 -12.64
N SER A 151 -1.14 -9.44 -13.83
CA SER A 151 -1.12 -8.39 -14.85
C SER A 151 -1.81 -7.11 -14.38
N LEU A 152 -2.96 -7.23 -13.67
CA LEU A 152 -3.65 -6.08 -13.07
C LEU A 152 -2.80 -5.41 -12.00
N SER A 153 -2.21 -6.19 -11.09
CA SER A 153 -1.30 -5.68 -10.05
C SER A 153 -0.11 -4.96 -10.67
N PHE A 154 0.48 -5.53 -11.73
CA PHE A 154 1.55 -4.92 -12.50
C PHE A 154 1.11 -3.61 -13.17
N VAL A 155 -0.06 -3.58 -13.82
CA VAL A 155 -0.60 -2.36 -14.44
C VAL A 155 -0.83 -1.26 -13.39
N VAL A 156 -1.39 -1.60 -12.23
CA VAL A 156 -1.62 -0.62 -11.16
C VAL A 156 -0.30 -0.11 -10.59
N LEU A 157 0.68 -0.99 -10.33
CA LEU A 157 1.98 -0.58 -9.79
C LEU A 157 2.81 0.21 -10.80
N THR A 158 2.78 -0.13 -12.08
CA THR A 158 3.43 0.66 -13.12
C THR A 158 2.76 2.02 -13.30
N HIS A 159 1.43 2.08 -13.27
CA HIS A 159 0.70 3.34 -13.25
C HIS A 159 1.08 4.19 -12.03
N TRP A 160 1.14 3.57 -10.84
CA TRP A 160 1.59 4.22 -9.60
C TRP A 160 3.01 4.77 -9.72
N GLY A 161 3.95 4.01 -10.28
CA GLY A 161 5.32 4.46 -10.55
C GLY A 161 5.36 5.69 -11.45
N ARG A 162 4.52 5.72 -12.50
CA ARG A 162 4.37 6.88 -13.40
C ARG A 162 3.76 8.08 -12.69
N VAL A 163 2.73 7.88 -11.86
CA VAL A 163 2.11 8.93 -11.03
C VAL A 163 3.15 9.54 -10.09
N CYS A 164 3.93 8.72 -9.38
CA CYS A 164 5.01 9.21 -8.51
C CYS A 164 6.04 10.04 -9.27
N HIS A 165 6.42 9.60 -10.49
CA HIS A 165 7.37 10.34 -11.31
C HIS A 165 6.80 11.69 -11.77
N ARG A 166 5.56 11.71 -12.28
CA ARG A 166 4.88 12.96 -12.69
C ARG A 166 4.80 13.93 -11.54
N ILE A 167 4.51 13.44 -10.33
CA ILE A 167 4.31 14.34 -9.22
C ILE A 167 5.62 14.85 -8.67
N ARG A 168 6.70 14.06 -8.65
CA ARG A 168 8.03 14.62 -8.36
C ARG A 168 8.36 15.77 -9.31
N LYS A 169 8.05 15.60 -10.60
CA LYS A 169 8.19 16.67 -11.59
C LYS A 169 7.32 17.88 -11.25
N GLN A 170 6.04 17.66 -10.93
CA GLN A 170 5.13 18.74 -10.51
C GLN A 170 5.59 19.45 -9.23
N VAL A 171 6.15 18.74 -8.24
CA VAL A 171 6.74 19.36 -7.03
C VAL A 171 7.89 20.27 -7.41
N LEU A 172 8.77 19.85 -8.31
CA LEU A 172 9.92 20.65 -8.75
C LEU A 172 9.49 21.88 -9.57
N GLU A 173 8.46 21.73 -10.40
CA GLU A 173 7.92 22.76 -11.29
C GLU A 173 6.81 23.59 -10.64
N LEU A 174 6.42 23.29 -9.39
CA LEU A 174 5.25 23.85 -8.73
C LEU A 174 5.33 25.38 -8.65
N ASP A 175 4.44 26.08 -9.34
CA ASP A 175 4.24 27.51 -9.14
C ASP A 175 2.79 27.78 -8.74
N ILE A 176 2.62 28.36 -7.55
CA ILE A 176 1.30 28.65 -6.97
C ILE A 176 0.53 29.63 -7.86
N ARG A 177 1.22 30.54 -8.54
CA ARG A 177 0.59 31.58 -9.37
C ARG A 177 -0.12 30.99 -10.58
N THR A 178 0.46 29.93 -11.15
CA THR A 178 -0.04 29.25 -12.34
C THR A 178 -0.93 28.05 -12.02
N ALA A 179 -1.10 27.70 -10.74
CA ALA A 179 -1.99 26.64 -10.32
C ALA A 179 -3.43 26.91 -10.81
N ALA A 180 -4.10 25.87 -11.29
CA ALA A 180 -5.46 25.94 -11.79
C ALA A 180 -6.43 26.22 -10.64
N CYS A 181 -7.31 27.19 -10.83
CA CYS A 181 -8.41 27.44 -9.93
C CYS A 181 -9.69 26.87 -10.55
N LYS A 182 -10.49 26.13 -9.77
CA LYS A 182 -11.75 25.59 -10.26
C LYS A 182 -12.74 26.71 -10.57
N GLU A 183 -12.79 27.71 -9.70
CA GLU A 183 -13.60 28.91 -9.86
C GLU A 183 -12.65 30.11 -9.81
N GLU A 184 -12.37 30.69 -10.97
CA GLU A 184 -11.33 31.72 -11.12
C GLU A 184 -11.58 32.98 -10.27
N ALA A 185 -12.84 33.22 -9.87
CA ALA A 185 -13.20 34.26 -8.91
C ALA A 185 -12.54 34.08 -7.53
N ASP A 186 -12.29 32.83 -7.10
CA ASP A 186 -11.67 32.52 -5.82
C ASP A 186 -10.15 32.82 -5.84
N ARG A 187 -9.51 32.91 -7.02
CA ARG A 187 -8.05 33.08 -7.13
C ARG A 187 -7.58 34.32 -6.38
N ALA A 188 -8.25 35.44 -6.56
CA ALA A 188 -7.87 36.69 -5.92
C ALA A 188 -7.94 36.61 -4.39
N VAL A 189 -8.97 35.93 -3.85
CA VAL A 189 -9.15 35.72 -2.41
C VAL A 189 -8.06 34.81 -1.87
N VAL A 190 -7.79 33.69 -2.53
CA VAL A 190 -6.79 32.71 -2.11
C VAL A 190 -5.37 33.30 -2.15
N LEU A 191 -5.02 34.02 -3.23
CA LEU A 191 -3.70 34.65 -3.33
C LEU A 191 -3.53 35.77 -2.29
N ARG A 192 -4.58 36.54 -1.98
CA ARG A 192 -4.56 37.53 -0.90
C ARG A 192 -4.35 36.88 0.46
N ALA A 193 -5.01 35.75 0.72
CA ALA A 193 -4.82 34.99 1.95
C ALA A 193 -3.37 34.46 2.05
N LEU A 194 -2.80 33.95 0.97
CA LEU A 194 -1.40 33.52 0.93
C LEU A 194 -0.41 34.64 1.20
N GLN A 195 -0.64 35.82 0.63
CA GLN A 195 0.20 36.98 0.88
C GLN A 195 0.15 37.40 2.35
N SER A 196 -1.03 37.38 2.97
CA SER A 196 -1.14 37.66 4.42
C SER A 196 -0.35 36.68 5.28
N LEU A 197 -0.17 35.42 4.81
CA LEU A 197 0.63 34.40 5.48
C LEU A 197 2.13 34.61 5.27
N SER A 198 2.56 35.04 4.09
CA SER A 198 3.99 35.30 3.82
C SER A 198 4.53 36.44 4.66
N ASP A 199 3.71 37.45 4.94
CA ASP A 199 4.11 38.65 5.67
C ASP A 199 4.22 38.42 7.20
N GLY A 200 4.06 37.17 7.65
CA GLY A 200 4.14 36.78 9.07
C GLY A 200 2.95 37.26 9.90
N HIS A 201 1.91 37.83 9.28
CA HIS A 201 0.72 38.34 9.94
C HIS A 201 -0.35 37.26 10.12
N ILE A 202 -0.01 36.15 10.76
CA ILE A 202 -0.92 34.99 10.84
C ILE A 202 -2.13 35.23 11.75
N LEU A 203 -2.19 36.31 12.58
CA LEU A 203 -3.23 36.39 13.62
C LEU A 203 -3.88 37.75 13.96
N HIS A 204 -3.58 38.92 13.35
CA HIS A 204 -4.13 40.15 13.95
C HIS A 204 -4.46 41.41 13.11
N ARG A 205 -4.51 41.39 11.76
CA ARG A 205 -4.88 42.61 11.02
C ARG A 205 -5.82 42.38 9.84
N THR A 206 -6.95 43.11 9.86
CA THR A 206 -7.77 43.40 8.70
C THR A 206 -6.96 44.26 7.73
N VAL A 207 -6.53 43.65 6.64
CA VAL A 207 -5.70 44.26 5.61
C VAL A 207 -6.57 45.07 4.65
N SER A 208 -6.32 46.37 4.59
CA SER A 208 -6.86 47.30 3.59
C SER A 208 -5.66 47.90 2.85
N GLY A 209 -5.52 47.59 1.56
CA GLY A 209 -4.47 48.10 0.68
C GLY A 209 -3.45 47.05 0.23
N TYR A 210 -3.72 46.36 -0.87
CA TYR A 210 -2.75 45.54 -1.59
C TYR A 210 -2.88 45.82 -3.09
N GLU A 211 -1.91 46.53 -3.66
CA GLU A 211 -1.79 46.70 -5.12
C GLU A 211 -0.49 46.12 -5.69
N GLN A 212 0.42 45.63 -4.84
CA GLN A 212 1.60 44.89 -5.29
C GLN A 212 1.74 43.61 -4.48
N LEU A 213 1.43 42.49 -5.14
CA LEU A 213 1.76 41.16 -4.65
C LEU A 213 3.29 41.09 -4.56
N ASP A 214 3.86 40.92 -3.36
CA ASP A 214 5.31 40.81 -3.23
C ASP A 214 5.77 39.50 -3.88
N GLU A 215 6.23 39.62 -5.13
CA GLU A 215 6.67 38.49 -5.93
C GLU A 215 7.81 37.72 -5.25
N LEU A 216 8.63 38.40 -4.46
CA LEU A 216 9.76 37.79 -3.77
C LEU A 216 9.27 36.87 -2.64
N ALA A 217 8.35 37.37 -1.81
CA ALA A 217 7.77 36.61 -0.69
C ALA A 217 7.05 35.33 -1.16
N MET A 218 6.27 35.44 -2.24
CA MET A 218 5.60 34.28 -2.84
C MET A 218 6.57 33.27 -3.45
N ALA A 219 7.67 33.73 -4.04
CA ALA A 219 8.72 32.85 -4.55
C ALA A 219 9.43 32.10 -3.42
N GLU A 220 9.76 32.78 -2.31
CA GLU A 220 10.37 32.17 -1.14
C GLU A 220 9.45 31.10 -0.51
N LEU A 221 8.16 31.42 -0.34
CA LEU A 221 7.17 30.48 0.18
C LEU A 221 7.05 29.24 -0.72
N THR A 222 7.07 29.43 -2.04
CA THR A 222 7.04 28.33 -3.01
C THR A 222 8.27 27.43 -2.87
N VAL A 223 9.48 28.01 -2.83
CA VAL A 223 10.73 27.24 -2.65
C VAL A 223 10.70 26.46 -1.33
N LYS A 224 10.26 27.10 -0.24
CA LYS A 224 10.09 26.46 1.07
C LYS A 224 9.09 25.30 0.99
N MET A 225 7.93 25.50 0.38
CA MET A 225 6.92 24.45 0.19
C MET A 225 7.49 23.26 -0.58
N ARG A 226 8.18 23.48 -1.71
CA ARG A 226 8.74 22.39 -2.55
C ARG A 226 9.68 21.49 -1.74
N SER A 227 10.62 22.08 -1.00
CA SER A 227 11.59 21.33 -0.19
C SER A 227 10.92 20.53 0.94
N GLN A 228 9.92 21.12 1.60
CA GLN A 228 9.22 20.48 2.71
C GLN A 228 8.30 19.36 2.23
N LEU A 229 7.67 19.57 1.07
CA LEU A 229 6.80 18.60 0.45
C LEU A 229 7.59 17.38 -0.06
N GLU A 230 8.77 17.56 -0.67
CA GLU A 230 9.65 16.44 -1.03
C GLU A 230 10.02 15.59 0.20
N ASN A 231 10.33 16.23 1.34
CA ASN A 231 10.58 15.52 2.59
C ASN A 231 9.34 14.78 3.11
N ALA A 232 8.16 15.40 3.06
CA ALA A 232 6.91 14.76 3.45
C ALA A 232 6.58 13.54 2.56
N PHE A 233 6.91 13.61 1.28
CA PHE A 233 6.81 12.48 0.35
C PHE A 233 7.70 11.32 0.74
N VAL A 234 8.99 11.58 0.98
CA VAL A 234 9.95 10.54 1.36
C VAL A 234 9.54 9.87 2.68
N ARG A 235 9.05 10.66 3.65
CA ARG A 235 8.56 10.12 4.93
C ARG A 235 7.30 9.27 4.78
N SER A 236 6.34 9.73 3.98
CA SER A 236 5.04 9.05 3.84
C SER A 236 5.12 7.81 2.95
N LEU A 237 5.86 7.89 1.84
CA LEU A 237 5.95 6.83 0.83
C LEU A 237 7.15 5.90 1.02
N GLY A 238 8.11 6.28 1.86
CA GLY A 238 9.41 5.63 1.97
C GLY A 238 10.29 5.86 0.73
N TYR A 239 11.54 5.43 0.82
CA TYR A 239 12.49 5.55 -0.29
C TYR A 239 12.06 4.75 -1.52
N ASN A 240 11.40 3.62 -1.27
CA ASN A 240 10.97 2.63 -2.26
C ASN A 240 9.56 2.89 -2.82
N ARG A 241 8.91 4.01 -2.46
CA ARG A 241 7.61 4.48 -2.98
C ARG A 241 6.42 3.53 -2.77
N LEU A 242 6.60 2.45 -2.00
CA LEU A 242 5.54 1.57 -1.53
C LEU A 242 5.60 1.56 0.01
N PRO A 243 4.66 2.26 0.69
CA PRO A 243 4.57 2.21 2.14
C PRO A 243 4.41 0.77 2.62
N PHE A 244 5.25 0.37 3.59
CA PHE A 244 5.27 -0.98 4.16
C PHE A 244 3.89 -1.44 4.64
N LYS A 245 3.05 -0.52 5.14
CA LYS A 245 1.69 -0.82 5.58
C LYS A 245 0.81 -1.47 4.49
N TYR A 246 0.94 -1.06 3.23
CA TYR A 246 0.16 -1.65 2.13
C TYR A 246 0.69 -3.03 1.74
N LEU A 247 2.00 -3.24 1.83
CA LEU A 247 2.59 -4.56 1.64
C LEU A 247 2.11 -5.54 2.72
N VAL A 248 2.17 -5.12 3.99
CA VAL A 248 1.66 -5.90 5.13
C VAL A 248 0.18 -6.20 4.95
N ALA A 249 -0.66 -5.19 4.65
CA ALA A 249 -2.08 -5.38 4.43
C ALA A 249 -2.38 -6.38 3.30
N SER A 250 -1.55 -6.41 2.25
CA SER A 250 -1.72 -7.33 1.13
C SER A 250 -1.40 -8.78 1.49
N ILE A 251 -0.42 -9.00 2.37
CA ILE A 251 0.09 -10.33 2.78
C ILE A 251 -0.65 -10.87 4.01
N MET A 252 -1.21 -9.99 4.85
CA MET A 252 -1.84 -10.37 6.12
C MET A 252 -2.91 -11.48 5.98
N PRO A 253 -3.76 -11.51 4.94
CA PRO A 253 -4.74 -12.59 4.80
C PRO A 253 -4.12 -13.96 4.55
N VAL A 254 -3.00 -13.99 3.80
CA VAL A 254 -2.21 -15.20 3.58
C VAL A 254 -1.63 -15.70 4.91
N LEU A 255 -1.08 -14.79 5.72
CA LEU A 255 -0.57 -15.13 7.04
C LEU A 255 -1.66 -15.63 7.97
N GLY A 256 -2.83 -14.99 7.96
CA GLY A 256 -3.99 -15.40 8.75
C GLY A 256 -4.43 -16.83 8.40
N ASP A 257 -4.51 -17.14 7.11
CA ASP A 257 -4.85 -18.48 6.65
C ASP A 257 -3.78 -19.54 6.99
N MET A 258 -2.49 -19.20 6.89
CA MET A 258 -1.41 -20.07 7.35
C MET A 258 -1.51 -20.39 8.84
N LEU A 259 -1.87 -19.39 9.65
CA LEU A 259 -2.07 -19.58 11.09
C LEU A 259 -3.32 -20.44 11.38
N ASP A 260 -4.42 -20.21 10.65
CA ASP A 260 -5.63 -21.03 10.74
C ASP A 260 -5.35 -22.50 10.37
N TYR A 261 -4.58 -22.74 9.30
CA TYR A 261 -4.14 -24.07 8.91
C TYR A 261 -3.34 -24.75 10.02
N LEU A 262 -2.32 -24.05 10.52
CA LEU A 262 -1.44 -24.58 11.54
C LEU A 262 -2.20 -24.90 12.83
N ALA A 263 -3.15 -24.04 13.22
CA ALA A 263 -4.01 -24.28 14.36
C ALA A 263 -4.91 -25.51 14.16
N ALA A 264 -5.47 -25.70 12.97
CA ALA A 264 -6.29 -26.86 12.65
C ALA A 264 -5.46 -28.17 12.65
N ASP A 265 -4.27 -28.15 12.08
CA ASP A 265 -3.35 -29.29 12.05
C ASP A 265 -2.88 -29.68 13.46
N LEU A 266 -2.44 -28.72 14.27
CA LEU A 266 -2.05 -28.96 15.67
C LEU A 266 -3.20 -29.54 16.49
N ARG A 267 -4.43 -29.04 16.29
CA ARG A 267 -5.61 -29.58 16.97
C ARG A 267 -5.91 -31.01 16.53
N MET A 268 -5.80 -31.32 15.23
CA MET A 268 -5.98 -32.68 14.73
C MET A 268 -4.93 -33.62 15.32
N GLN A 269 -3.67 -33.19 15.36
CA GLN A 269 -2.57 -33.96 15.96
C GLN A 269 -2.78 -34.22 17.45
N GLN A 270 -3.25 -33.23 18.21
CA GLN A 270 -3.60 -33.42 19.62
C GLN A 270 -4.69 -34.48 19.82
N LEU A 271 -5.70 -34.51 18.93
CA LEU A 271 -6.75 -35.53 18.99
C LEU A 271 -6.20 -36.93 18.66
N MET A 272 -5.30 -37.04 17.68
CA MET A 272 -4.68 -38.33 17.32
C MET A 272 -3.64 -38.80 18.35
N ALA A 273 -2.90 -37.87 18.97
CA ALA A 273 -1.92 -38.18 20.02
C ALA A 273 -2.59 -38.61 21.33
N TYR A 274 -3.87 -38.27 21.54
CA TYR A 274 -4.64 -38.85 22.63
C TYR A 274 -4.89 -40.35 22.44
N GLU A 275 -4.87 -40.84 21.19
CA GLU A 275 -5.10 -42.24 20.85
C GLU A 275 -3.81 -43.06 20.68
N ARG A 276 -2.64 -42.42 20.59
CA ARG A 276 -1.31 -43.08 20.44
C ARG A 276 -0.40 -42.80 21.63
N GLU A 277 0.59 -43.67 21.85
CA GLU A 277 1.68 -43.42 22.80
C GLU A 277 2.33 -42.04 22.56
N PRO A 278 2.82 -41.37 23.64
CA PRO A 278 3.20 -39.97 23.59
C PRO A 278 4.35 -39.71 22.61
N GLU A 279 4.03 -39.18 21.43
CA GLU A 279 5.00 -38.52 20.56
C GLU A 279 5.60 -37.32 21.30
N THR A 280 6.90 -37.10 21.14
CA THR A 280 7.57 -35.98 21.79
C THR A 280 7.16 -34.65 21.14
N ILE A 281 6.95 -33.61 21.95
CA ILE A 281 6.65 -32.24 21.49
C ILE A 281 7.66 -31.75 20.43
N ALA A 282 8.90 -32.25 20.49
CA ALA A 282 9.95 -31.94 19.53
C ALA A 282 9.62 -32.41 18.10
N ASP A 283 8.97 -33.57 17.94
CA ASP A 283 8.60 -34.11 16.63
C ASP A 283 7.46 -33.32 16.01
N THR A 284 6.49 -32.90 16.82
CA THR A 284 5.43 -31.97 16.42
C THR A 284 6.02 -30.65 15.92
N LEU A 285 6.95 -30.06 16.67
CA LEU A 285 7.60 -28.79 16.28
C LEU A 285 8.41 -28.94 14.99
N ARG A 286 9.11 -30.06 14.77
CA ARG A 286 9.82 -30.31 13.50
C ARG A 286 8.88 -30.42 12.31
N ARG A 287 7.74 -31.11 12.45
CA ARG A 287 6.75 -31.25 11.36
C ARG A 287 6.08 -29.92 11.03
N VAL A 288 5.76 -29.13 12.05
CA VAL A 288 5.27 -27.75 11.86
C VAL A 288 6.31 -26.91 11.12
N ALA A 289 7.58 -26.94 11.55
CA ALA A 289 8.65 -26.21 10.89
C ALA A 289 8.87 -26.66 9.44
N ALA A 290 8.79 -27.97 9.16
CA ALA A 290 8.88 -28.51 7.81
C ALA A 290 7.70 -28.11 6.93
N THR A 291 6.48 -28.10 7.49
CA THR A 291 5.26 -27.67 6.77
C THR A 291 5.30 -26.19 6.45
N ILE A 292 5.74 -25.37 7.41
CA ILE A 292 6.02 -23.95 7.19
C ILE A 292 7.09 -23.82 6.10
N ALA A 293 8.24 -24.48 6.23
CA ALA A 293 9.31 -24.38 5.24
C ALA A 293 8.87 -24.80 3.83
N PHE A 294 8.10 -25.88 3.70
CA PHE A 294 7.69 -26.42 2.41
C PHE A 294 6.56 -25.63 1.75
N ARG A 295 5.55 -25.18 2.53
CA ARG A 295 4.39 -24.46 1.97
C ARG A 295 4.56 -22.94 1.96
N VAL A 296 5.35 -22.40 2.90
CA VAL A 296 5.61 -20.96 3.02
C VAL A 296 6.79 -20.53 2.16
N SER A 297 7.82 -21.37 1.94
CA SER A 297 8.94 -20.97 1.06
C SER A 297 8.51 -20.62 -0.37
N PRO A 298 7.63 -21.38 -1.05
CA PRO A 298 7.16 -21.00 -2.39
C PRO A 298 6.37 -19.69 -2.38
N MET A 299 5.58 -19.43 -1.34
CA MET A 299 4.85 -18.17 -1.20
C MET A 299 5.78 -17.00 -0.89
N LEU A 300 6.78 -17.18 -0.01
CA LEU A 300 7.82 -16.19 0.25
C LEU A 300 8.68 -15.93 -0.97
N LEU A 301 8.91 -16.96 -1.79
CA LEU A 301 9.58 -16.83 -3.08
C LEU A 301 8.71 -16.05 -4.07
N LEU A 302 7.40 -16.30 -4.13
CA LEU A 302 6.50 -15.52 -4.96
C LEU A 302 6.38 -14.07 -4.47
N ILE A 303 6.34 -13.85 -3.16
CA ILE A 303 6.35 -12.51 -2.54
C ILE A 303 7.68 -11.82 -2.84
N SER A 304 8.82 -12.51 -2.77
CA SER A 304 10.12 -11.92 -3.09
C SER A 304 10.21 -11.62 -4.58
N CYS A 305 9.88 -12.55 -5.47
CA CYS A 305 9.77 -12.34 -6.91
C CYS A 305 8.80 -11.21 -7.26
N PHE A 306 7.67 -11.08 -6.56
CA PHE A 306 6.72 -9.98 -6.73
C PHE A 306 7.29 -8.65 -6.25
N CYS A 307 7.88 -8.62 -5.05
CA CYS A 307 8.55 -7.42 -4.54
C CYS A 307 9.62 -6.98 -5.54
N PHE A 308 10.54 -7.87 -5.92
CA PHE A 308 11.61 -7.58 -6.88
C PHE A 308 11.07 -7.23 -8.27
N GLY A 309 10.09 -7.96 -8.78
CA GLY A 309 9.46 -7.72 -10.08
C GLY A 309 8.60 -6.47 -10.15
N ALA A 310 8.05 -6.01 -9.02
CA ALA A 310 7.41 -4.71 -8.88
C ALA A 310 8.44 -3.57 -8.75
N PHE A 311 9.59 -3.84 -8.12
CA PHE A 311 10.68 -2.88 -8.01
C PHE A 311 11.39 -2.62 -9.34
N VAL A 312 11.51 -3.64 -10.21
CA VAL A 312 12.18 -3.51 -11.52
C VAL A 312 11.54 -2.42 -12.40
N PRO A 313 10.22 -2.41 -12.67
CA PRO A 313 9.56 -1.35 -13.46
C PRO A 313 9.61 0.03 -12.82
N VAL A 314 9.58 0.11 -11.48
CA VAL A 314 9.67 1.39 -10.76
C VAL A 314 11.07 1.99 -10.89
N ILE A 315 12.11 1.15 -11.03
CA ILE A 315 13.49 1.57 -11.29
C ILE A 315 13.71 1.85 -12.79
N LEU A 316 13.01 1.13 -13.68
CA LEU A 316 13.02 1.30 -15.14
C LEU A 316 12.22 2.53 -15.62
N LEU A 317 12.45 3.71 -15.01
CA LEU A 317 11.95 4.96 -15.60
C LEU A 317 12.67 5.21 -16.94
N PRO A 318 11.95 5.68 -17.98
CA PRO A 318 12.39 5.67 -19.39
C PRO A 318 13.65 6.51 -19.73
N ASN A 319 14.21 7.27 -18.78
CA ASN A 319 15.33 8.18 -19.02
C ASN A 319 16.69 7.70 -18.44
N CYS A 320 16.82 6.43 -18.01
CA CYS A 320 18.09 5.90 -17.52
C CYS A 320 18.72 4.94 -18.56
N PRO A 321 19.72 5.38 -19.36
CA PRO A 321 20.33 4.57 -20.43
C PRO A 321 21.12 3.34 -19.94
N HIS A 322 21.39 3.22 -18.63
CA HIS A 322 22.08 2.07 -18.02
C HIS A 322 21.14 1.11 -17.24
N SER A 323 19.83 1.21 -17.42
CA SER A 323 18.85 0.46 -16.63
C SER A 323 18.71 -1.01 -17.04
N TRP A 324 18.99 -1.36 -18.30
CA TRP A 324 18.83 -2.72 -18.84
C TRP A 324 19.86 -3.73 -18.31
N THR A 325 21.13 -3.37 -18.24
CA THR A 325 22.19 -4.25 -17.69
C THR A 325 21.98 -4.53 -16.20
N ARG A 326 21.55 -3.52 -15.44
CA ARG A 326 21.18 -3.72 -14.02
C ARG A 326 19.96 -4.61 -13.86
N CYS A 327 18.99 -4.56 -14.78
CA CYS A 327 17.86 -5.49 -14.78
C CYS A 327 18.26 -6.93 -15.06
N LEU A 328 19.14 -7.17 -16.04
CA LEU A 328 19.62 -8.53 -16.33
C LEU A 328 20.37 -9.13 -15.15
N HIS A 329 21.21 -8.36 -14.46
CA HIS A 329 21.88 -8.81 -13.24
C HIS A 329 20.89 -9.07 -12.09
N LEU A 330 19.85 -8.23 -11.94
CA LEU A 330 18.85 -8.41 -10.89
C LEU A 330 17.94 -9.62 -11.14
N ILE A 331 17.51 -9.83 -12.39
CA ILE A 331 16.76 -11.01 -12.82
C ILE A 331 17.62 -12.27 -12.62
N GLY A 332 18.90 -12.23 -13.00
CA GLY A 332 19.85 -13.31 -12.75
C GLY A 332 20.00 -13.64 -11.26
N PHE A 333 20.06 -12.61 -10.40
CA PHE A 333 20.13 -12.79 -8.95
C PHE A 333 18.83 -13.36 -8.34
N VAL A 334 17.66 -12.93 -8.82
CA VAL A 334 16.36 -13.46 -8.37
C VAL A 334 16.17 -14.92 -8.81
N LEU A 335 16.54 -15.25 -10.05
CA LEU A 335 16.53 -16.63 -10.52
C LEU A 335 17.53 -17.48 -9.72
N SER A 336 18.76 -17.00 -9.48
CA SER A 336 19.75 -17.77 -8.71
C SER A 336 19.34 -17.98 -7.26
N SER A 337 18.73 -16.99 -6.61
CA SER A 337 18.23 -17.11 -5.24
C SER A 337 17.00 -18.02 -5.15
N SER A 338 16.16 -18.03 -6.17
CA SER A 338 15.05 -19.00 -6.30
C SER A 338 15.54 -20.43 -6.43
N PHE A 339 16.55 -20.66 -7.28
CA PHE A 339 17.22 -21.95 -7.41
C PHE A 339 17.93 -22.37 -6.12
N TRP A 340 18.54 -21.43 -5.41
CA TRP A 340 19.20 -21.71 -4.13
C TRP A 340 18.20 -22.11 -3.04
N PHE A 341 17.07 -21.38 -2.91
CA PHE A 341 16.00 -21.75 -1.99
C PHE A 341 15.40 -23.12 -2.34
N ALA A 342 15.10 -23.38 -3.62
CA ALA A 342 14.60 -24.67 -4.07
C ALA A 342 15.60 -25.81 -3.75
N GLY A 343 16.90 -25.56 -3.95
CA GLY A 343 17.99 -26.47 -3.60
C GLY A 343 18.09 -26.74 -2.11
N VAL A 344 17.96 -25.72 -1.26
CA VAL A 344 17.94 -25.87 0.20
C VAL A 344 16.74 -26.69 0.66
N THR A 345 15.52 -26.42 0.15
CA THR A 345 14.34 -27.24 0.48
C THR A 345 14.51 -28.69 0.04
N ASN A 346 15.05 -28.95 -1.16
CA ASN A 346 15.31 -30.32 -1.61
C ASN A 346 16.39 -31.01 -0.76
N TYR A 347 17.45 -30.31 -0.38
CA TYR A 347 18.51 -30.88 0.47
C TYR A 347 17.97 -31.23 1.86
N THR A 348 17.11 -30.38 2.42
CA THR A 348 16.47 -30.62 3.73
C THR A 348 15.51 -31.81 3.66
N LEU A 349 14.77 -31.96 2.56
CA LEU A 349 13.87 -33.10 2.31
C LEU A 349 14.64 -34.41 2.15
N VAL A 350 15.75 -34.39 1.41
CA VAL A 350 16.63 -35.56 1.20
C VAL A 350 17.34 -35.96 2.49
N ALA A 351 17.81 -34.99 3.28
CA ALA A 351 18.39 -35.26 4.60
C ALA A 351 17.36 -35.90 5.55
N TYR A 352 16.11 -35.41 5.53
CA TYR A 352 15.01 -35.96 6.31
C TYR A 352 14.65 -37.40 5.90
N MET A 353 14.55 -37.68 4.60
CA MET A 353 14.30 -39.04 4.08
C MET A 353 15.42 -40.02 4.46
N ARG A 354 16.67 -39.56 4.43
CA ARG A 354 17.85 -40.39 4.75
C ARG A 354 17.98 -40.70 6.24
N GLU A 355 17.48 -39.82 7.11
CA GLU A 355 17.39 -40.07 8.56
C GLU A 355 16.32 -41.12 8.90
N GLN A 356 15.26 -41.22 8.11
CA GLN A 356 14.19 -42.22 8.30
C GLN A 356 14.59 -43.64 7.86
N GLU A 357 15.56 -43.79 6.96
CA GLU A 357 16.07 -45.09 6.49
C GLU A 357 17.11 -45.73 7.43
N VAL A 358 17.57 -45.04 8.47
CA VAL A 358 18.57 -45.55 9.43
C VAL A 358 17.90 -45.88 10.76
N VAL A 359 17.02 -46.88 10.76
CA VAL A 359 16.65 -47.62 11.98
C VAL A 359 17.12 -49.06 11.77
N PRO A 360 18.25 -49.49 12.34
CA PRO A 360 18.61 -50.89 12.37
C PRO A 360 17.70 -51.65 13.34
N ASP A 361 17.21 -52.82 12.91
CA ASP A 361 16.42 -53.78 13.70
C ASP A 361 17.08 -54.17 15.04
#